data_AF-A0A8S3H0M8-F1
#
_entry.id   AF-A0A8S3H0M8-F1
#
_cell.length_a   1.000
_cell.length_b   1.000
_cell.length_c   1.000
_cell.angle_alpha   90.00
_cell.angle_beta   90.00
_cell.angle_gamma   90.00
#
_symmetry.space_group_name_H-M   'P 1'
#
loop_
_entity.id
_entity.type
_entity.pdbx_description
1 polymer ?
#
loop_
_entity_poly.entity_id
_entity_poly.type
_entity_poly.pdbx_seq_one_letter_code
_entity_poly.pdbx_strand_id
1 'polypeptide(L)'
;MSHRKALTLEEKIALIKDNQNAHGLSVRELADNYKISKSSAANILRRSEELLADYSSNCNKGIKRKFKDENRQKIDELVFEWFTQQRAKQIPISGPILQEKARQAAEQLGYTSETFKASNGWLEKFRNRHAISFRTINSESASVDNSIVQEWTQQLSTILDGFDENNVFNADETGLFYRATPHRSLVLSKEECKGGKKSKERLTVLLCSNLTGTEKLKPVVIGKSQRPRCFKNITTSKLPVTWLSNRTAWMT
;
A
#
# COMPACT_ATOMS: atom_id res chain seq x y z
N MET A 1 9.54 16.16 -34.75
CA MET A 1 8.14 16.26 -34.31
C MET A 1 8.11 16.83 -32.90
N SER A 2 7.51 18.01 -32.69
CA SER A 2 7.45 18.63 -31.36
C SER A 2 6.51 17.82 -30.47
N HIS A 3 7.04 17.12 -29.47
CA HIS A 3 6.23 16.47 -28.44
C HIS A 3 5.40 17.54 -27.71
N ARG A 4 4.07 17.51 -27.87
CA ARG A 4 3.18 18.34 -27.04
C ARG A 4 3.27 17.83 -25.60
N LYS A 5 3.78 18.67 -24.68
CA LYS A 5 3.73 18.39 -23.24
C LYS A 5 2.26 18.35 -22.79
N ALA A 6 1.84 17.21 -22.24
CA ALA A 6 0.50 17.05 -21.68
C ALA A 6 0.55 17.29 -20.16
N LEU A 7 -0.03 18.39 -19.70
CA LEU A 7 -0.11 18.70 -18.27
C LEU A 7 -1.09 17.76 -17.55
N THR A 8 -0.75 17.40 -16.30
CA THR A 8 -1.63 16.70 -15.36
C THR A 8 -2.83 17.57 -14.97
N LEU A 9 -3.81 17.00 -14.25
CA LEU A 9 -4.93 17.81 -13.74
C LEU A 9 -4.43 18.80 -12.69
N GLU A 10 -3.56 18.37 -11.79
CA GLU A 10 -2.93 19.19 -10.76
C GLU A 10 -2.12 20.37 -11.33
N GLU A 11 -1.28 20.13 -12.35
CA GLU A 11 -0.54 21.21 -13.03
C GLU A 11 -1.48 22.22 -13.70
N LYS A 12 -2.64 21.79 -14.21
CA LYS A 12 -3.65 22.71 -14.78
C LYS A 12 -4.32 23.55 -13.71
N ILE A 13 -4.58 22.99 -12.53
CA ILE A 13 -5.15 23.73 -11.40
C ILE A 13 -4.13 24.74 -10.86
N ALA A 14 -2.86 24.35 -10.76
CA ALA A 14 -1.79 25.28 -10.41
C ALA A 14 -1.75 26.46 -11.39
N LEU A 15 -1.80 26.19 -12.70
CA LEU A 15 -1.86 27.22 -13.73
C LEU A 15 -3.08 28.15 -13.56
N ILE A 16 -4.26 27.61 -13.22
CA ILE A 16 -5.47 28.41 -12.97
C ILE A 16 -5.29 29.30 -11.74
N LYS A 17 -4.73 28.76 -10.66
CA LYS A 17 -4.46 29.53 -9.42
C LYS A 17 -3.46 30.65 -9.65
N ASP A 18 -2.38 30.37 -10.38
CA ASP A 18 -1.36 31.36 -10.73
C ASP A 18 -1.93 32.51 -11.57
N ASN A 19 -2.97 32.26 -12.36
CA ASN A 19 -3.71 33.29 -13.09
C ASN A 19 -4.69 34.07 -12.21
N GLN A 20 -5.26 33.45 -11.18
CA GLN A 20 -6.30 34.04 -10.31
C GLN A 20 -5.74 34.78 -9.07
N ASN A 21 -4.43 34.67 -8.81
CA ASN A 21 -3.77 35.40 -7.73
C ASN A 21 -3.84 36.93 -7.92
N ALA A 22 -3.65 37.69 -6.84
CA ALA A 22 -3.71 39.17 -6.85
C ALA A 22 -2.76 39.84 -7.85
N HIS A 23 -1.63 39.18 -8.16
CA HIS A 23 -0.71 39.51 -9.25
C HIS A 23 -0.70 38.39 -10.30
N GLY A 24 -1.89 38.05 -10.82
CA GLY A 24 -2.08 36.92 -11.72
C GLY A 24 -1.20 36.97 -12.97
N LEU A 25 -0.57 35.85 -13.31
CA LEU A 25 0.29 35.75 -14.48
C LEU A 25 -0.53 35.82 -15.77
N SER A 26 -0.01 36.51 -16.78
CA SER A 26 -0.63 36.56 -18.10
C SER A 26 -0.57 35.21 -18.82
N VAL A 27 -1.42 35.01 -19.83
CA VAL A 27 -1.43 33.80 -20.68
C VAL A 27 -0.06 33.51 -21.29
N ARG A 28 0.72 34.55 -21.59
CA ARG A 28 2.08 34.40 -22.13
C ARG A 28 3.05 33.87 -21.08
N GLU A 29 3.05 34.46 -19.89
CA GLU A 29 3.92 34.03 -18.78
C GLU A 29 3.56 32.61 -18.31
N LEU A 30 2.28 32.27 -18.27
CA LEU A 30 1.83 30.91 -17.95
C LEU A 30 2.26 29.89 -19.00
N ALA A 31 2.20 30.25 -20.28
CA ALA A 31 2.67 29.38 -21.36
C ALA A 31 4.17 29.07 -21.24
N ASP A 32 4.96 30.10 -20.93
CA ASP A 32 6.41 29.99 -20.76
C ASP A 32 6.76 29.18 -19.50
N ASN A 33 6.15 29.50 -18.34
CA ASN A 33 6.38 28.82 -17.07
C ASN A 33 6.04 27.33 -17.11
N TYR A 34 4.89 26.98 -17.71
CA TYR A 34 4.43 25.59 -17.78
C TYR A 34 4.97 24.83 -19.01
N LYS A 35 5.71 25.51 -19.89
CA LYS A 35 6.29 24.98 -21.15
C LYS A 35 5.21 24.40 -22.08
N ILE A 36 4.15 25.19 -22.32
CA ILE A 36 3.03 24.84 -23.20
C ILE A 36 2.76 25.95 -24.22
N SER A 37 1.92 25.70 -25.22
CA SER A 37 1.54 26.76 -26.16
C SER A 37 0.60 27.79 -25.51
N LYS A 38 0.68 29.06 -25.94
CA LYS A 38 -0.27 30.11 -25.53
C LYS A 38 -1.73 29.71 -25.73
N SER A 39 -2.03 29.01 -26.84
CA SER A 39 -3.35 28.47 -27.12
C SER A 39 -3.80 27.40 -26.12
N SER A 40 -2.87 26.59 -25.59
CA SER A 40 -3.17 25.60 -24.55
C SER A 40 -3.43 26.27 -23.21
N ALA A 41 -2.60 27.25 -22.82
CA ALA A 41 -2.80 28.02 -21.59
C ALA A 41 -4.18 28.73 -21.61
N ALA A 42 -4.50 29.41 -22.71
CA ALA A 42 -5.81 30.07 -22.88
C ALA A 42 -6.98 29.07 -22.80
N ASN A 43 -6.87 27.90 -23.43
CA ASN A 43 -7.92 26.89 -23.38
C ASN A 43 -8.11 26.27 -21.98
N ILE A 44 -7.02 26.12 -21.21
CA ILE A 44 -7.08 25.68 -19.80
C ILE A 44 -7.84 26.71 -18.96
N LEU A 45 -7.50 28.00 -19.09
CA LEU A 45 -8.19 29.08 -18.37
C LEU A 45 -9.67 29.20 -18.76
N ARG A 46 -9.99 29.03 -20.04
CA ARG A 46 -11.38 29.02 -20.53
C ARG A 46 -12.22 27.89 -19.91
N ARG A 47 -11.58 26.78 -19.54
CA ARG A 47 -12.22 25.61 -18.92
C ARG A 47 -11.95 25.54 -17.42
N SER A 48 -11.61 26.65 -16.79
CA SER A 48 -11.16 26.70 -15.39
C SER A 48 -12.22 26.19 -14.41
N GLU A 49 -13.47 26.61 -14.54
CA GLU A 49 -14.58 26.15 -13.70
C GLU A 49 -14.77 24.63 -13.78
N GLU A 50 -14.82 24.07 -15.00
CA GLU A 50 -14.93 22.63 -15.24
C GLU A 50 -13.77 21.87 -14.59
N LEU A 51 -12.54 22.36 -14.76
CA LEU A 51 -11.34 21.72 -14.20
C LEU A 51 -11.31 21.79 -12.67
N LEU A 52 -11.73 22.91 -12.07
CA LEU A 52 -11.81 23.07 -10.62
C LEU A 52 -12.87 22.15 -9.99
N ALA A 53 -14.04 22.00 -10.63
CA ALA A 53 -15.07 21.05 -10.22
C ALA A 53 -14.58 19.60 -10.35
N ASP A 54 -13.94 19.27 -11.47
CA ASP A 54 -13.31 17.96 -11.69
C ASP A 54 -12.25 17.67 -10.61
N TYR A 55 -11.41 18.65 -10.26
CA TYR A 55 -10.34 18.47 -9.25
C TYR A 55 -10.89 18.29 -7.83
N SER A 56 -11.94 19.02 -7.47
CA SER A 56 -12.54 18.97 -6.13
C SER A 56 -13.25 17.64 -5.86
N SER A 57 -13.84 17.04 -6.89
CA SER A 57 -14.50 15.73 -6.80
C SER A 57 -13.54 14.54 -6.96
N ASN A 58 -12.27 14.77 -7.30
CA ASN A 58 -11.33 13.71 -7.64
C ASN A 58 -10.58 13.15 -6.42
N CYS A 59 -10.67 11.83 -6.21
CA CYS A 59 -9.91 11.15 -5.16
C CYS A 59 -8.41 11.13 -5.46
N ASN A 60 -8.02 11.09 -6.75
CA ASN A 60 -6.62 11.22 -7.18
C ASN A 60 -6.40 12.49 -8.00
N LYS A 61 -5.83 13.50 -7.34
CA LYS A 61 -5.57 14.84 -7.87
C LYS A 61 -4.61 14.87 -9.07
N GLY A 62 -3.77 13.85 -9.24
CA GLY A 62 -2.79 13.78 -10.34
C GLY A 62 -3.36 13.30 -11.68
N ILE A 63 -4.57 12.72 -11.71
CA ILE A 63 -5.09 11.99 -12.88
C ILE A 63 -6.39 12.63 -13.41
N LYS A 64 -6.49 12.77 -14.74
CA LYS A 64 -7.71 13.27 -15.42
C LYS A 64 -8.81 12.19 -15.45
N ARG A 65 -10.04 12.55 -15.04
CA ARG A 65 -11.18 11.62 -14.81
C ARG A 65 -12.22 11.55 -15.94
N LYS A 66 -11.89 11.86 -17.20
CA LYS A 66 -12.90 11.82 -18.28
C LYS A 66 -13.15 10.40 -18.78
N PHE A 67 -14.29 9.83 -18.39
CA PHE A 67 -14.91 8.73 -19.11
C PHE A 67 -15.57 9.27 -20.37
N LYS A 68 -15.47 8.52 -21.47
CA LYS A 68 -16.19 8.83 -22.72
C LYS A 68 -17.60 8.23 -22.75
N ASP A 69 -17.91 7.38 -21.78
CA ASP A 69 -19.08 6.52 -21.72
C ASP A 69 -19.67 6.67 -20.30
N GLU A 70 -20.88 7.22 -20.22
CA GLU A 70 -21.57 7.53 -18.96
C GLU A 70 -21.83 6.29 -18.12
N ASN A 71 -22.15 5.16 -18.76
CA ASN A 71 -22.38 3.92 -18.03
C ASN A 71 -21.08 3.38 -17.44
N ARG A 72 -19.93 3.53 -18.13
CA ARG A 72 -18.62 3.15 -17.55
C ARG A 72 -18.27 4.00 -16.35
N GLN A 73 -18.66 5.27 -16.35
CA GLN A 73 -18.53 6.12 -15.17
C GLN A 73 -19.43 5.62 -14.04
N LYS A 74 -20.68 5.27 -14.33
CA LYS A 74 -21.62 4.74 -13.33
C LYS A 74 -21.16 3.41 -12.73
N ILE A 75 -20.59 2.51 -13.54
CA ILE A 75 -19.95 1.27 -13.05
C ILE A 75 -18.81 1.63 -12.07
N ASP A 76 -17.96 2.59 -12.42
CA ASP A 76 -16.83 3.01 -11.59
C ASP A 76 -17.29 3.57 -10.24
N GLU A 77 -18.32 4.42 -10.24
CA GLU A 77 -18.91 5.02 -9.05
C GLU A 77 -19.55 3.97 -8.13
N LEU A 78 -20.38 3.07 -8.68
CA LEU A 78 -21.03 1.99 -7.92
C LEU A 78 -20.02 1.05 -7.26
N VAL A 79 -18.95 0.69 -7.98
CA VAL A 79 -17.91 -0.20 -7.44
C VAL A 79 -17.12 0.52 -6.34
N PHE A 80 -16.84 1.81 -6.52
CA PHE A 80 -16.13 2.59 -5.51
C PHE A 80 -16.96 2.81 -4.25
N GLU A 81 -18.23 3.16 -4.38
CA GLU A 81 -19.15 3.28 -3.25
C GLU A 81 -19.21 1.96 -2.48
N TRP A 82 -19.44 0.84 -3.17
CA TRP A 82 -19.44 -0.48 -2.54
C TRP A 82 -18.11 -0.80 -1.84
N PHE A 83 -16.98 -0.49 -2.47
CA PHE A 83 -15.65 -0.67 -1.87
C PHE A 83 -15.51 0.09 -0.55
N THR A 84 -15.91 1.38 -0.53
CA THR A 84 -15.83 2.20 0.70
C THR A 84 -16.70 1.64 1.82
N GLN A 85 -17.92 1.18 1.52
CA GLN A 85 -18.81 0.54 2.50
C GLN A 85 -18.21 -0.73 3.10
N GLN A 86 -17.59 -1.59 2.28
CA GLN A 86 -16.94 -2.81 2.78
C GLN A 86 -15.70 -2.49 3.62
N ARG A 87 -14.91 -1.48 3.23
CA ARG A 87 -13.74 -1.05 4.01
C ARG A 87 -14.12 -0.39 5.34
N ALA A 88 -15.25 0.31 5.41
CA ALA A 88 -15.79 0.82 6.69
C ALA A 88 -16.09 -0.32 7.67
N LYS A 89 -16.48 -1.50 7.17
CA LYS A 89 -16.67 -2.73 7.95
C LYS A 89 -15.38 -3.54 8.16
N GLN A 90 -14.22 -2.97 7.81
CA GLN A 90 -12.90 -3.61 7.88
C GLN A 90 -12.75 -4.89 7.04
N ILE A 91 -13.64 -5.15 6.07
CA ILE A 91 -13.60 -6.37 5.26
C ILE A 91 -12.45 -6.28 4.24
N PRO A 92 -11.50 -7.23 4.20
CA PRO A 92 -10.43 -7.22 3.21
C PRO A 92 -10.97 -7.52 1.81
N ILE A 93 -10.63 -6.66 0.84
CA ILE A 93 -11.09 -6.80 -0.54
C ILE A 93 -9.88 -7.00 -1.44
N SER A 94 -9.90 -8.08 -2.22
CA SER A 94 -8.87 -8.38 -3.21
C SER A 94 -9.24 -7.87 -4.59
N GLY A 95 -8.24 -7.77 -5.49
CA GLY A 95 -8.45 -7.40 -6.89
C GLY A 95 -9.53 -8.23 -7.60
N PRO A 96 -9.51 -9.58 -7.51
CA PRO A 96 -10.55 -10.42 -8.11
C PRO A 96 -11.96 -10.11 -7.59
N ILE A 97 -12.12 -9.81 -6.29
CA ILE A 97 -13.41 -9.43 -5.71
C ILE A 97 -13.90 -8.10 -6.31
N LEU A 98 -13.01 -7.11 -6.47
CA LEU A 98 -13.34 -5.84 -7.13
C LEU A 98 -13.76 -6.05 -8.59
N GLN A 99 -13.06 -6.92 -9.32
CA GLN A 99 -13.39 -7.24 -10.71
C GLN A 99 -14.77 -7.89 -10.82
N GLU A 100 -15.09 -8.81 -9.90
CA GLU A 100 -16.39 -9.47 -9.90
C GLU A 100 -17.51 -8.50 -9.55
N LYS A 101 -17.32 -7.63 -8.55
CA LYS A 101 -18.30 -6.58 -8.25
C LYS A 101 -18.52 -5.64 -9.43
N ALA A 102 -17.47 -5.34 -10.19
CA ALA A 102 -17.57 -4.52 -11.38
C ALA A 102 -18.35 -5.18 -12.51
N ARG A 103 -18.23 -6.51 -12.69
CA ARG A 103 -19.07 -7.24 -13.65
C ARG A 103 -20.54 -7.20 -13.24
N GLN A 104 -20.85 -7.43 -11.96
CA GLN A 104 -22.22 -7.33 -11.45
C GLN A 104 -22.81 -5.92 -11.65
N ALA A 105 -22.03 -4.87 -11.38
CA ALA A 105 -22.48 -3.49 -11.62
C ALA A 105 -22.70 -3.21 -13.11
N ALA A 106 -21.87 -3.80 -13.99
CA ALA A 106 -22.02 -3.67 -15.43
C ALA A 106 -23.28 -4.38 -15.94
N GLU A 107 -23.55 -5.61 -15.48
CA GLU A 107 -24.76 -6.36 -15.80
C GLU A 107 -26.03 -5.61 -15.42
N GLN A 108 -26.05 -4.99 -14.23
CA GLN A 108 -27.16 -4.14 -13.77
C GLN A 108 -27.43 -2.93 -14.67
N LEU A 109 -26.41 -2.48 -15.41
CA LEU A 109 -26.49 -1.36 -16.34
C LEU A 109 -26.65 -1.83 -17.80
N GLY A 110 -26.95 -3.11 -18.02
CA GLY A 110 -27.19 -3.68 -19.35
C GLY A 110 -25.94 -4.01 -20.15
N TYR A 111 -24.75 -4.02 -19.53
CA TYR A 111 -23.52 -4.46 -20.18
C TYR A 111 -23.39 -5.97 -20.12
N THR A 112 -23.06 -6.58 -21.26
CA THR A 112 -22.68 -7.98 -21.34
C THR A 112 -21.20 -8.18 -20.98
N SER A 113 -20.84 -9.41 -20.62
CA SER A 113 -19.45 -9.82 -20.37
C SER A 113 -18.51 -9.59 -21.57
N GLU A 114 -19.06 -9.48 -22.78
CA GLU A 114 -18.31 -9.13 -24.00
C GLU A 114 -17.95 -7.64 -24.06
N THR A 115 -18.83 -6.77 -23.57
CA THR A 115 -18.68 -5.30 -23.63
C THR A 115 -17.91 -4.74 -22.42
N PHE A 116 -18.01 -5.38 -21.26
CA PHE A 116 -17.27 -5.03 -20.06
C PHE A 116 -16.67 -6.27 -19.36
N LYS A 117 -15.34 -6.42 -19.45
CA LYS A 117 -14.61 -7.61 -18.97
C LYS A 117 -14.07 -7.50 -17.54
N ALA A 118 -14.10 -6.31 -16.93
CA ALA A 118 -13.39 -5.99 -15.69
C ALA A 118 -11.93 -6.50 -15.69
N SER A 119 -11.19 -6.24 -16.78
CA SER A 119 -9.84 -6.77 -16.99
C SER A 119 -8.83 -6.27 -15.95
N ASN A 120 -7.63 -6.88 -15.89
CA ASN A 120 -6.55 -6.41 -15.02
C ASN A 120 -6.17 -4.94 -15.30
N GLY A 121 -6.17 -4.53 -16.58
CA GLY A 121 -5.95 -3.13 -16.95
C GLY A 121 -7.08 -2.19 -16.51
N TRP A 122 -8.32 -2.66 -16.42
CA TRP A 122 -9.40 -1.90 -15.79
C TRP A 122 -9.17 -1.76 -14.29
N LEU A 123 -8.84 -2.86 -13.60
CA LEU A 123 -8.59 -2.87 -12.15
C LEU A 123 -7.44 -1.93 -11.76
N GLU A 124 -6.34 -1.95 -12.52
CA GLU A 124 -5.21 -1.06 -12.30
C GLU A 124 -5.62 0.43 -12.44
N LYS A 125 -6.36 0.76 -13.51
CA LYS A 125 -6.88 2.12 -13.72
C LYS A 125 -7.87 2.54 -12.64
N PHE A 126 -8.75 1.63 -12.21
CA PHE A 126 -9.69 1.85 -11.11
C PHE A 126 -8.94 2.18 -9.81
N ARG A 127 -7.96 1.35 -9.45
CA ARG A 127 -7.13 1.55 -8.28
C ARG A 127 -6.38 2.88 -8.33
N ASN A 128 -5.76 3.20 -9.47
CA ASN A 128 -5.04 4.46 -9.64
C ASN A 128 -6.00 5.67 -9.54
N ARG A 129 -7.17 5.61 -10.17
CA ARG A 129 -8.19 6.67 -10.14
C ARG A 129 -8.69 6.96 -8.72
N HIS A 130 -8.85 5.92 -7.91
CA HIS A 130 -9.38 6.03 -6.54
C HIS A 130 -8.30 5.96 -5.45
N ALA A 131 -7.02 6.06 -5.83
CA ALA A 131 -5.87 5.97 -4.92
C ALA A 131 -5.85 4.71 -4.02
N ILE A 132 -6.34 3.58 -4.55
CA ILE A 132 -6.41 2.31 -3.82
C ILE A 132 -5.08 1.57 -3.93
N SER A 133 -4.35 1.52 -2.82
CA SER A 133 -3.12 0.73 -2.67
C SER A 133 -3.40 -0.65 -2.08
N PHE A 134 -2.70 -1.67 -2.59
CA PHE A 134 -2.72 -3.00 -2.00
C PHE A 134 -1.67 -3.05 -0.90
N ARG A 135 -2.11 -3.21 0.34
CA ARG A 135 -1.25 -3.28 1.53
C ARG A 135 -1.59 -4.52 2.33
N THR A 136 -0.61 -5.06 3.04
CA THR A 136 -0.85 -6.09 4.05
C THR A 136 -1.56 -5.42 5.23
N ILE A 137 -2.73 -5.95 5.61
CA ILE A 137 -3.45 -5.48 6.79
C ILE A 137 -2.79 -6.13 8.00
N ASN A 138 -2.07 -5.35 8.80
CA ASN A 138 -1.61 -5.80 10.12
C ASN A 138 -2.78 -5.72 11.10
N SER A 139 -3.11 -6.83 11.74
CA SER A 139 -4.21 -6.91 12.71
C SER A 139 -3.89 -6.23 14.04
N GLU A 140 -2.61 -6.13 14.40
CA GLU A 140 -2.17 -5.57 15.70
C GLU A 140 -2.24 -4.04 15.73
N SER A 141 -2.14 -3.36 14.58
CA SER A 141 -2.26 -1.90 14.51
C SER A 141 -3.68 -1.39 14.76
N ALA A 142 -4.70 -2.25 14.71
CA ALA A 142 -6.09 -1.85 14.95
C ALA A 142 -6.47 -1.85 16.44
N SER A 143 -5.66 -2.48 17.30
CA SER A 143 -5.91 -2.60 18.75
C SER A 143 -5.20 -1.55 19.60
N VAL A 144 -4.37 -0.70 19.00
CA VAL A 144 -3.60 0.32 19.72
C VAL A 144 -4.32 1.66 19.62
N ASP A 145 -4.69 2.21 20.77
CA ASP A 145 -5.25 3.56 20.86
C ASP A 145 -4.16 4.59 20.51
N ASN A 146 -4.44 5.45 19.54
CA ASN A 146 -3.50 6.50 19.10
C ASN A 146 -3.13 7.47 20.24
N SER A 147 -4.02 7.65 21.23
CA SER A 147 -3.73 8.48 22.40
C SER A 147 -2.61 7.89 23.25
N ILE A 148 -2.63 6.57 23.47
CA ILE A 148 -1.59 5.83 24.18
C ILE A 148 -0.26 5.93 23.42
N VAL A 149 -0.27 5.80 22.09
CA VAL A 149 0.96 5.96 21.28
C VAL A 149 1.55 7.35 21.45
N GLN A 150 0.72 8.40 21.41
CA GLN A 150 1.19 9.78 21.58
C GLN A 150 1.79 10.01 22.97
N GLU A 151 1.13 9.51 24.03
CA GLU A 151 1.63 9.59 25.40
C GLU A 151 3.00 8.90 25.53
N TRP A 152 3.12 7.66 25.08
CA TRP A 152 4.37 6.91 25.15
C TRP A 152 5.47 7.53 24.28
N THR A 153 5.13 8.13 23.15
CA THR A 153 6.11 8.85 22.32
C THR A 153 6.72 10.03 23.07
N GLN A 154 5.92 10.76 23.85
CA GLN A 154 6.40 11.88 24.68
C GLN A 154 7.19 11.39 25.90
N GLN A 155 6.77 10.29 26.53
CA GLN A 155 7.50 9.72 27.66
C GLN A 155 8.83 9.11 27.23
N LEU A 156 8.88 8.48 26.05
CA LEU A 156 10.09 7.82 25.56
C LEU A 156 11.23 8.82 25.35
N SER A 157 10.97 10.03 24.83
CA SER A 157 12.02 11.05 24.70
C SER A 157 12.58 11.48 26.06
N THR A 158 11.76 11.49 27.10
CA THR A 158 12.20 11.79 28.48
C THR A 158 13.02 10.65 29.06
N ILE A 159 12.61 9.40 28.82
CA ILE A 159 13.34 8.20 29.29
C ILE A 159 14.71 8.08 28.63
N LEU A 160 14.79 8.44 27.34
CA LEU A 160 16.02 8.39 26.56
C LEU A 160 16.93 9.60 26.79
N ASP A 161 16.49 10.61 27.56
CA ASP A 161 17.30 11.79 27.86
C ASP A 161 18.57 11.39 28.62
N GLY A 162 19.72 11.91 28.17
CA GLY A 162 21.04 11.56 28.71
C GLY A 162 21.66 10.25 28.19
N PHE A 163 20.98 9.48 27.34
CA PHE A 163 21.58 8.33 26.65
C PHE A 163 22.06 8.73 25.25
N ASP A 164 23.28 8.31 24.89
CA ASP A 164 23.74 8.41 23.51
C ASP A 164 22.93 7.46 22.61
N GLU A 165 22.52 7.92 21.43
CA GLU A 165 21.70 7.13 20.50
C GLU A 165 22.34 5.80 20.12
N ASN A 166 23.68 5.71 20.08
CA ASN A 166 24.37 4.46 19.77
C ASN A 166 24.30 3.44 20.92
N ASN A 167 23.97 3.88 22.13
CA ASN A 167 23.81 3.06 23.32
C ASN A 167 22.34 2.72 23.64
N VAL A 168 21.40 3.20 22.83
CA VAL A 168 19.99 2.85 22.94
C VAL A 168 19.70 1.67 22.02
N PHE A 169 19.46 0.48 22.58
CA PHE A 169 19.18 -0.73 21.83
C PHE A 169 17.71 -1.13 21.91
N ASN A 170 17.18 -1.57 20.77
CA ASN A 170 15.92 -2.29 20.73
C ASN A 170 16.18 -3.76 20.38
N ALA A 171 15.55 -4.66 21.13
CA ALA A 171 15.61 -6.09 20.89
C ALA A 171 14.19 -6.63 20.77
N ASP A 172 13.91 -7.39 19.71
CA ASP A 172 12.60 -7.97 19.50
C ASP A 172 12.69 -9.37 18.85
N GLU A 173 11.65 -10.16 19.10
CA GLU A 173 11.54 -11.54 18.68
C GLU A 173 10.67 -11.68 17.43
N THR A 174 11.10 -12.54 16.52
CA THR A 174 10.28 -12.94 15.38
C THR A 174 10.25 -14.45 15.20
N GLY A 175 9.08 -14.96 14.84
CA GLY A 175 8.88 -16.38 14.54
C GLY A 175 9.21 -16.68 13.08
N LEU A 176 10.26 -17.47 12.83
CA LEU A 176 10.62 -17.97 11.50
C LEU A 176 9.96 -19.33 11.25
N PHE A 177 8.86 -19.35 10.51
CA PHE A 177 8.14 -20.57 10.10
C PHE A 177 8.74 -21.18 8.83
N TYR A 178 9.88 -21.85 8.96
CA TYR A 178 10.66 -22.38 7.83
C TYR A 178 9.99 -23.52 7.04
N ARG A 179 8.87 -24.08 7.54
CA ARG A 179 8.05 -25.10 6.84
C ARG A 179 6.63 -24.61 6.52
N ALA A 180 6.34 -23.33 6.69
CA ALA A 180 5.03 -22.79 6.33
C ALA A 180 4.81 -22.90 4.83
N THR A 181 3.66 -23.43 4.43
CA THR A 181 3.21 -23.43 3.04
C THR A 181 2.43 -22.15 2.72
N PRO A 182 2.37 -21.72 1.44
CA PRO A 182 1.58 -20.58 1.02
C PRO A 182 0.13 -20.68 1.49
N HIS A 183 -0.49 -19.53 1.76
CA HIS A 183 -1.89 -19.51 2.18
C HIS A 183 -2.88 -19.78 1.03
N ARG A 184 -2.42 -19.61 -0.22
CA ARG A 184 -3.23 -19.77 -1.44
C ARG A 184 -2.50 -20.70 -2.40
N SER A 185 -3.25 -21.56 -3.05
CA SER A 185 -2.78 -22.42 -4.14
C SER A 185 -3.67 -22.23 -5.36
N LEU A 186 -3.13 -22.48 -6.54
CA LEU A 186 -3.95 -22.74 -7.71
C LEU A 186 -4.54 -24.15 -7.56
N VAL A 187 -5.83 -24.30 -7.87
CA VAL A 187 -6.59 -25.55 -7.72
C VAL A 187 -7.45 -25.75 -8.95
N LEU A 188 -7.68 -27.01 -9.32
CA LEU A 188 -8.49 -27.36 -10.48
C LEU A 188 -9.96 -26.97 -10.24
N SER A 189 -10.65 -26.51 -11.28
CA SER A 189 -12.01 -25.92 -11.19
C SER A 189 -13.09 -26.84 -10.59
N LYS A 190 -12.83 -28.15 -10.45
CA LYS A 190 -13.77 -29.15 -9.90
C LYS A 190 -13.22 -29.86 -8.66
N GLU A 191 -12.11 -29.37 -8.12
CA GLU A 191 -11.49 -29.91 -6.92
C GLU A 191 -11.94 -29.12 -5.70
N GLU A 192 -12.44 -29.82 -4.69
CA GLU A 192 -12.63 -29.20 -3.38
C GLU A 192 -11.26 -28.85 -2.80
N CYS A 193 -10.94 -27.56 -2.75
CA CYS A 193 -9.70 -27.08 -2.18
C CYS A 193 -9.70 -27.24 -0.65
N LYS A 194 -9.39 -28.44 -0.17
CA LYS A 194 -9.23 -28.73 1.26
C LYS A 194 -7.84 -28.30 1.71
N GLY A 195 -7.78 -27.27 2.54
CA GLY A 195 -6.52 -26.79 3.10
C GLY A 195 -5.88 -27.84 4.00
N GLY A 196 -4.61 -28.18 3.74
CA GLY A 196 -3.81 -28.99 4.65
C GLY A 196 -3.47 -28.24 5.95
N LYS A 197 -3.17 -28.97 7.02
CA LYS A 197 -2.68 -28.37 8.27
C LYS A 197 -1.33 -27.71 7.99
N LYS A 198 -1.27 -26.38 8.07
CA LYS A 198 0.00 -25.65 7.93
C LYS A 198 0.97 -26.11 9.02
N SER A 199 2.23 -26.34 8.63
CA SER A 199 3.27 -26.60 9.61
C SER A 199 3.42 -25.38 10.51
N LYS A 200 3.32 -25.59 11.82
CA LYS A 200 3.61 -24.59 12.85
C LYS A 200 5.03 -24.74 13.39
N GLU A 201 5.89 -25.50 12.70
CA GLU A 201 7.30 -25.54 13.04
C GLU A 201 7.91 -24.16 12.82
N ARG A 202 8.58 -23.67 13.85
CA ARG A 202 9.18 -22.35 13.88
C ARG A 202 10.50 -22.38 14.63
N LEU A 203 11.37 -21.46 14.26
CA LEU A 203 12.47 -21.00 15.10
C LEU A 203 12.08 -19.63 15.66
N THR A 204 12.53 -19.31 16.86
CA THR A 204 12.45 -17.94 17.37
C THR A 204 13.78 -17.27 17.08
N VAL A 205 13.72 -16.07 16.50
CA VAL A 205 14.90 -15.28 16.17
C VAL A 205 14.80 -13.98 16.96
N LEU A 206 15.74 -13.76 17.87
CA LEU A 206 15.92 -12.48 18.54
C LEU A 206 16.89 -11.64 17.71
N LEU A 207 16.44 -10.45 17.34
CA LEU A 207 17.23 -9.45 16.65
C LEU A 207 17.38 -8.25 17.57
N CYS A 208 18.58 -7.66 17.58
CA CYS A 208 18.86 -6.48 18.39
C CYS A 208 19.76 -5.52 17.61
N SER A 209 19.40 -4.24 17.61
CA SER A 209 20.18 -3.17 17.00
C SER A 209 20.06 -1.89 17.81
N ASN A 210 21.08 -1.04 17.71
CA ASN A 210 21.00 0.30 18.28
C ASN A 210 20.06 1.21 17.48
N LEU A 211 19.69 2.33 18.08
CA LEU A 211 18.74 3.30 17.53
C LEU A 211 19.20 3.85 16.18
N THR A 212 20.50 4.07 16.00
CA THR A 212 21.09 4.55 14.75
C THR A 212 21.23 3.47 13.68
N GLY A 213 21.08 2.19 14.06
CA GLY A 213 21.24 1.03 13.17
C GLY A 213 22.68 0.72 12.75
N THR A 214 23.65 1.44 13.33
CA THR A 214 25.09 1.27 13.07
C THR A 214 25.64 -0.01 13.70
N GLU A 215 25.08 -0.41 14.84
CA GLU A 215 25.44 -1.64 15.54
C GLU A 215 24.28 -2.63 15.52
N LYS A 216 24.57 -3.86 15.08
CA LYS A 216 23.63 -4.98 15.06
C LYS A 216 24.25 -6.13 15.81
N LEU A 217 23.62 -6.56 16.90
CA LEU A 217 24.11 -7.68 17.67
C LEU A 217 23.91 -8.98 16.89
N LYS A 218 24.78 -9.97 17.18
CA LYS A 218 24.71 -11.29 16.57
C LYS A 218 23.33 -11.91 16.87
N PRO A 219 22.53 -12.29 15.84
CA PRO A 219 21.21 -12.84 16.07
C PRO A 219 21.23 -14.10 16.94
N VAL A 220 20.25 -14.22 17.83
CA VAL A 220 20.04 -15.44 18.62
C VAL A 220 18.92 -16.23 17.97
N VAL A 221 19.18 -17.50 17.68
CA VAL A 221 18.21 -18.42 17.09
C VAL A 221 17.91 -19.54 18.07
N ILE A 222 16.65 -19.67 18.45
CA ILE A 222 16.16 -20.70 19.37
C ILE A 222 15.37 -21.75 18.60
N GLY A 223 15.86 -22.98 18.64
CA GLY A 223 15.15 -24.16 18.16
C GLY A 223 14.68 -25.08 19.29
N LYS A 224 14.00 -26.17 18.92
CA LYS A 224 13.53 -27.18 19.88
C LYS A 224 14.63 -28.09 20.43
N SER A 225 15.66 -28.32 19.63
CA SER A 225 16.73 -29.28 19.93
C SER A 225 18.04 -28.54 20.15
N GLN A 226 18.78 -28.94 21.18
CA GLN A 226 20.12 -28.43 21.44
C GLN A 226 21.07 -28.69 20.28
N ARG A 227 20.93 -29.85 19.62
CA ARG A 227 21.70 -30.21 18.43
C ARG A 227 20.80 -30.86 17.38
N PRO A 228 20.16 -30.06 16.50
CA PRO A 228 19.37 -30.57 15.40
C PRO A 228 20.15 -31.56 14.53
N ARG A 229 19.47 -32.54 13.93
CA ARG A 229 20.12 -33.53 13.05
C ARG A 229 20.84 -32.88 11.86
N CYS A 230 20.34 -31.74 11.37
CA CYS A 230 21.00 -30.98 10.30
C CYS A 230 22.33 -30.34 10.72
N PHE A 231 22.67 -30.30 12.01
CA PHE A 231 23.98 -29.84 12.50
C PHE A 231 25.00 -30.99 12.59
N LYS A 232 24.71 -32.14 11.96
CA LYS A 232 25.71 -33.20 11.80
C LYS A 232 26.91 -32.60 11.04
N ASN A 233 28.10 -32.73 11.61
CA ASN A 233 29.36 -32.18 11.08
C ASN A 233 29.45 -30.63 11.05
N ILE A 234 28.53 -29.92 11.70
CA ILE A 234 28.59 -28.47 11.86
C ILE A 234 29.07 -28.13 13.28
N THR A 235 30.05 -27.24 13.37
CA THR A 235 30.46 -26.62 14.64
C THR A 235 29.58 -25.40 14.88
N THR A 236 28.73 -25.45 15.91
CA THR A 236 27.72 -24.41 16.20
C THR A 236 28.33 -23.03 16.43
N SER A 237 29.55 -22.96 17.00
CA SER A 237 30.28 -21.69 17.20
C SER A 237 30.69 -21.00 15.91
N LYS A 238 30.81 -21.74 14.80
CA LYS A 238 31.15 -21.18 13.48
C LYS A 238 29.92 -20.60 12.76
N LEU A 239 28.71 -20.76 13.32
CA LEU A 239 27.52 -20.18 12.72
C LEU A 239 27.54 -18.65 12.86
N PRO A 240 26.97 -17.93 11.88
CA PRO A 240 26.81 -16.48 11.96
C PRO A 240 25.75 -16.06 13.00
N VAL A 241 25.15 -17.01 13.70
CA VAL A 241 24.13 -16.80 14.75
C VAL A 241 24.51 -17.53 16.03
N THR A 242 23.97 -17.08 17.14
CA THR A 242 24.05 -17.81 18.41
C THR A 242 22.89 -18.79 18.47
N TRP A 243 23.17 -20.09 18.49
CA TRP A 243 22.13 -21.12 18.57
C TRP A 243 21.86 -21.48 20.03
N LEU A 244 20.59 -21.39 20.43
CA LEU A 244 20.08 -21.85 21.71
C LEU A 244 18.95 -22.85 21.49
N SER A 245 18.57 -23.57 22.56
CA SER A 245 17.47 -24.52 22.48
C SER A 245 16.54 -24.47 23.66
N ASN A 246 15.24 -24.50 23.37
CA ASN A 246 14.16 -24.60 24.32
C ASN A 246 13.13 -25.59 23.78
N ARG A 247 12.55 -26.46 24.61
CA ARG A 247 11.51 -27.44 24.21
C ARG A 247 10.35 -26.80 23.44
N THR A 248 10.00 -25.56 23.79
CA THR A 248 8.89 -24.83 23.16
C THR A 248 9.35 -23.94 22.00
N ALA A 249 10.67 -23.80 21.81
CA ALA A 249 11.32 -22.85 20.91
C ALA A 249 10.87 -21.39 21.16
N TRP A 250 10.69 -21.00 22.43
CA TRP A 250 10.44 -19.63 22.86
C TRP A 250 11.62 -19.12 23.70
N MET A 251 11.71 -17.80 23.90
CA MET A 251 12.52 -17.21 24.96
C MET A 251 11.77 -17.47 26.28
N THR A 252 12.17 -18.50 27.02
CA THR A 252 11.81 -18.68 28.44
C THR A 252 13.07 -18.95 29.22
#